data_AF-A0D2V5-F1
#
_entry.id   AF-A0D2V5-F1
#
_cell.length_a   1.000
_cell.length_b   1.000
_cell.length_c   1.000
_cell.angle_alpha   90.00
_cell.angle_beta   90.00
_cell.angle_gamma   90.00
#
_symmetry.space_group_name_H-M   'P 1'
#
loop_
_entity.id
_entity.type
_entity.pdbx_description
1 polymer ?
#
loop_
_entity_poly.entity_id
_entity_poly.type
_entity_poly.pdbx_seq_one_letter_code
_entity_poly.pdbx_strand_id
1 'polypeptide(L)'
;MSSVDDQNQNNGDGLRILNVIQQFSDNEFNQMKFYQELANNTYDLKLVSQYQLQILCNSAKITIDNMEITDYNYNCTQVDDLTCKLQFDFKKSIYQYNTIHALLQFTNSMKRLLVEKNDKSVKYDITPREFIILNQNDKKQQEYIQSAQQSFNLFFLIMIPVSIIFNLFNYLWAVLEILSWINNFYFLNVNYPFNVELFFLNSNWSSFINFPTFQELNQPGCSYYFEAPKRFMNKGIDPLFFNNIQIPFMFILSSILIFLINYLFYSFFSLLDDALKLKISLKDKHISIFNVQIKKQPHQNAIKEHEQMIVQNKYLKSITDFFKSNSTNLVNQCKSTISLCLLDITLAIFLQLFCSKNNSHIIVDSNQFLAIMTIGIIIFQCYQQYQILNIHQLKAKNKHFEEKFGIYYENINLENSFGYYYSFFGQISKILYIFFMVFYYYTPLLQVTLCYLSSSLCFIFLLYQNPYNSKKEYVIKLLSNFCLSSIILIIISFAMNDQIQVEFIEQNKIILGWMVIALVLVAIVIEFCILAFGLILQIFHFFQILWNRIQKKSKNNSNQHNEQQSEQKETRNETKKTHNKNGNQLQSRDTNFSIVLF
;
A
#
# COMPACT_ATOMS: atom_id res chain seq x y z
N MET A 1 -33.51 90.42 -6.64
CA MET A 1 -33.33 91.77 -6.08
C MET A 1 -31.88 91.83 -5.61
N SER A 2 -30.95 92.23 -6.48
CA SER A 2 -30.49 93.63 -6.69
C SER A 2 -29.90 94.18 -5.38
N SER A 3 -28.66 94.64 -5.28
CA SER A 3 -27.92 95.49 -6.24
C SER A 3 -26.55 95.90 -5.65
N VAL A 4 -25.54 96.05 -6.54
CA VAL A 4 -24.55 97.16 -6.60
C VAL A 4 -23.44 97.15 -5.54
N ASP A 5 -22.23 96.75 -5.91
CA ASP A 5 -21.10 97.52 -6.51
C ASP A 5 -20.38 98.41 -5.49
N ASP A 6 -19.08 98.16 -5.30
CA ASP A 6 -18.10 99.24 -5.56
C ASP A 6 -16.69 98.70 -5.77
N GLN A 7 -16.06 99.33 -6.75
CA GLN A 7 -14.77 99.01 -7.36
C GLN A 7 -13.60 99.46 -6.49
N ASN A 8 -12.46 98.77 -6.59
CA ASN A 8 -11.21 99.48 -6.85
C ASN A 8 -10.14 98.58 -7.49
N GLN A 9 -9.70 99.05 -8.65
CA GLN A 9 -8.62 98.51 -9.48
C GLN A 9 -7.26 98.78 -8.83
N ASN A 10 -6.32 97.82 -8.91
CA ASN A 10 -5.12 98.00 -9.75
C ASN A 10 -4.14 96.81 -9.68
N ASN A 11 -3.93 96.26 -10.88
CA ASN A 11 -2.67 95.84 -11.48
C ASN A 11 -1.94 94.57 -11.01
N GLY A 12 -1.76 93.66 -11.97
CA GLY A 12 -0.50 92.91 -12.12
C GLY A 12 -0.66 91.40 -12.22
N ASP A 13 -0.90 90.94 -13.46
CA ASP A 13 -0.44 89.70 -14.05
C ASP A 13 -0.64 88.34 -13.35
N GLY A 14 -1.21 87.41 -14.12
CA GLY A 14 -0.86 86.00 -14.00
C GLY A 14 -2.03 85.07 -13.76
N LEU A 15 -2.52 84.51 -14.87
CA LEU A 15 -3.31 83.28 -14.95
C LEU A 15 -2.84 82.23 -13.91
N ARG A 16 -3.53 82.09 -12.77
CA ARG A 16 -3.35 80.97 -11.84
C ARG A 16 -4.48 79.97 -12.06
N ILE A 17 -4.26 79.07 -13.01
CA ILE A 17 -4.99 77.82 -13.11
C ILE A 17 -4.70 77.01 -11.83
N LEU A 18 -5.78 76.53 -11.21
CA LEU A 18 -5.77 75.61 -10.07
C LEU A 18 -4.81 74.43 -10.33
N ASN A 19 -3.70 74.38 -9.59
CA ASN A 19 -3.01 73.13 -9.31
C ASN A 19 -3.51 72.60 -7.96
N VAL A 20 -4.45 71.65 -8.03
CA VAL A 20 -4.78 70.79 -6.91
C VAL A 20 -3.55 69.93 -6.62
N ILE A 21 -2.80 70.31 -5.59
CA ILE A 21 -1.75 69.48 -5.01
C ILE A 21 -2.45 68.34 -4.27
N GLN A 22 -2.59 67.19 -4.93
CA GLN A 22 -2.92 65.94 -4.24
C GLN A 22 -1.68 65.49 -3.46
N GLN A 23 -1.76 65.61 -2.13
CA GLN A 23 -0.78 65.03 -1.21
C GLN A 23 -0.93 63.50 -1.24
N PHE A 24 -0.02 62.82 -1.92
CA PHE A 24 0.05 61.36 -1.91
C PHE A 24 0.71 60.84 -0.62
N SER A 25 -0.01 60.02 0.15
CA SER A 25 0.46 59.42 1.41
C SER A 25 1.51 58.32 1.19
N ASP A 26 2.26 57.96 2.23
CA ASP A 26 3.35 56.96 2.19
C ASP A 26 2.90 55.51 1.90
N ASN A 27 1.58 55.27 1.81
CA ASN A 27 1.00 53.93 1.60
C ASN A 27 0.94 53.47 0.12
N GLU A 28 1.24 54.33 -0.85
CA GLU A 28 1.06 54.00 -2.28
C GLU A 28 2.27 53.31 -2.93
N PHE A 29 3.48 53.41 -2.35
CA PHE A 29 4.65 52.63 -2.80
C PHE A 29 4.55 51.14 -2.42
N ASN A 30 3.70 50.79 -1.44
CA ASN A 30 3.45 49.41 -1.02
C ASN A 30 2.45 48.65 -1.92
N GLN A 31 2.05 49.21 -3.07
CA GLN A 31 1.06 48.61 -3.97
C GLN A 31 1.65 48.06 -5.28
N MET A 32 2.96 47.78 -5.34
CA MET A 32 3.50 46.92 -6.40
C MET A 32 3.09 45.47 -6.14
N LYS A 33 2.39 44.87 -7.11
CA LYS A 33 1.98 43.46 -7.02
C LYS A 33 3.01 42.59 -7.74
N PHE A 34 3.58 41.66 -6.98
CA PHE A 34 4.43 40.60 -7.52
C PHE A 34 3.55 39.44 -7.94
N TYR A 35 3.61 39.09 -9.22
CA TYR A 35 3.02 37.85 -9.73
C TYR A 35 4.15 36.86 -9.94
N GLN A 36 4.11 35.75 -9.19
CA GLN A 36 5.08 34.67 -9.31
C GLN A 36 4.53 33.64 -10.29
N GLU A 37 5.17 33.48 -11.44
CA GLU A 37 4.82 32.48 -12.45
C GLU A 37 5.91 31.41 -12.51
N LEU A 38 5.51 30.14 -12.38
CA LEU A 38 6.37 28.99 -12.67
C LEU A 38 6.07 28.53 -14.09
N ALA A 39 6.98 28.79 -15.02
CA ALA A 39 6.91 28.29 -16.39
C ALA A 39 8.22 27.57 -16.73
N ASN A 40 8.15 26.30 -17.15
CA ASN A 40 9.25 25.52 -17.72
C ASN A 40 10.65 25.76 -17.11
N ASN A 41 10.88 25.27 -15.88
CA ASN A 41 12.16 25.31 -15.18
C ASN A 41 12.77 26.71 -14.94
N THR A 42 12.07 27.81 -15.23
CA THR A 42 12.47 29.17 -14.85
C THR A 42 11.54 29.72 -13.79
N TYR A 43 12.11 30.45 -12.84
CA TYR A 43 11.35 31.16 -11.81
C TYR A 43 11.14 32.59 -12.30
N ASP A 44 9.92 32.91 -12.72
CA ASP A 44 9.59 34.20 -13.30
C ASP A 44 8.85 35.07 -12.25
N LEU A 45 9.42 36.21 -11.90
CA LEU A 45 8.78 37.26 -11.11
C LEU A 45 8.32 38.38 -12.04
N LYS A 46 7.01 38.59 -12.13
CA LYS A 46 6.42 39.72 -12.86
C LYS A 46 6.09 40.84 -11.88
N LEU A 47 6.74 41.98 -12.08
CA LEU A 47 6.49 43.24 -11.39
C LEU A 47 5.48 44.05 -12.19
N VAL A 48 4.37 44.44 -11.55
CA VAL A 48 3.38 45.35 -12.14
C VAL A 48 3.25 46.59 -11.26
N SER A 49 3.64 47.76 -11.80
CA SER A 49 3.36 49.05 -11.19
C SER A 49 1.91 49.46 -11.45
N GLN A 50 1.18 49.84 -10.41
CA GLN A 50 -0.19 50.34 -10.54
C GLN A 50 -0.28 51.83 -10.91
N TYR A 51 0.85 52.56 -10.92
CA TYR A 51 0.93 53.99 -11.25
C TYR A 51 1.87 54.25 -12.44
N GLN A 52 1.70 55.40 -13.13
CA GLN A 52 2.47 55.89 -14.31
C GLN A 52 3.97 56.17 -14.04
N LEU A 53 4.62 55.36 -13.21
CA LEU A 53 6.04 55.43 -12.91
C LEU A 53 6.79 54.49 -13.84
N GLN A 54 7.61 55.05 -14.73
CA GLN A 54 8.49 54.27 -15.61
C GLN A 54 9.62 53.63 -14.79
N ILE A 55 9.65 52.29 -14.77
CA ILE A 55 10.67 51.50 -14.07
C ILE A 55 11.87 51.28 -15.00
N LEU A 56 13.09 51.57 -14.54
CA LEU A 56 14.32 51.22 -15.25
C LEU A 56 14.69 49.76 -14.96
N CYS A 57 14.02 48.83 -15.64
CA CYS A 57 14.23 47.38 -15.47
C CYS A 57 15.71 46.97 -15.63
N ASN A 58 16.45 47.61 -16.54
CA ASN A 58 17.86 47.30 -16.83
C ASN A 58 18.84 47.64 -15.69
N SER A 59 18.40 48.38 -14.67
CA SER A 59 19.21 48.81 -13.53
C SER A 59 18.89 48.07 -12.22
N ALA A 60 17.98 47.08 -12.29
CA ALA A 60 17.59 46.29 -11.14
C ALA A 60 18.80 45.53 -10.58
N LYS A 61 19.07 45.71 -9.28
CA LYS A 61 20.05 44.89 -8.56
C LYS A 61 19.33 43.93 -7.65
N ILE A 62 19.63 42.64 -7.77
CA ILE A 62 19.01 41.60 -6.97
C ILE A 62 20.07 40.95 -6.10
N THR A 63 19.74 40.75 -4.83
CA THR A 63 20.53 39.97 -3.87
C THR A 63 19.60 39.02 -3.15
N ILE A 64 20.06 37.81 -2.84
CA ILE A 64 19.22 36.80 -2.18
C ILE A 64 19.96 36.31 -0.95
N ASP A 65 19.26 36.24 0.19
CA ASP A 65 19.85 35.79 1.44
C ASP A 65 20.38 34.36 1.32
N ASN A 66 21.55 34.11 1.91
CA ASN A 66 22.24 32.81 1.93
C ASN A 66 22.60 32.24 0.54
N MET A 67 22.70 33.10 -0.49
CA MET A 67 23.19 32.75 -1.82
C MET A 67 24.23 33.73 -2.33
N GLU A 68 25.28 33.19 -2.95
CA GLU A 68 26.30 34.01 -3.60
C GLU A 68 25.83 34.45 -5.00
N ILE A 69 26.41 35.53 -5.53
CA ILE A 69 26.09 36.03 -6.89
C ILE A 69 26.38 34.98 -7.98
N THR A 70 27.22 33.98 -7.67
CA THR A 70 27.55 32.84 -8.54
C THR A 70 26.44 31.77 -8.59
N ASP A 71 25.58 31.71 -7.57
CA ASP A 71 24.53 30.69 -7.38
C ASP A 71 23.28 30.94 -8.21
N TYR A 72 23.15 32.11 -8.85
CA TYR A 72 22.00 32.45 -9.67
C TYR A 72 22.35 33.48 -10.74
N ASN A 73 21.76 33.31 -11.92
CA ASN A 73 21.72 34.34 -12.93
C ASN A 73 20.29 34.89 -12.97
N TYR A 74 20.13 36.18 -13.21
CA TYR A 74 18.83 36.77 -13.46
C TYR A 74 18.87 37.66 -14.69
N ASN A 75 17.79 37.66 -15.45
CA ASN A 75 17.57 38.56 -16.55
C ASN A 75 16.34 39.41 -16.26
N CYS A 76 16.48 40.73 -16.32
CA CYS A 76 15.37 41.65 -16.17
C CYS A 76 14.99 42.17 -17.55
N THR A 77 13.82 41.76 -18.04
CA THR A 77 13.27 42.22 -19.32
C THR A 77 12.13 43.19 -19.08
N GLN A 78 12.14 44.31 -19.79
CA GLN A 78 11.01 45.25 -19.78
C GLN A 78 9.96 44.73 -20.76
N VAL A 79 8.75 44.46 -20.26
CA VAL A 79 7.64 43.98 -21.09
C VAL A 79 6.82 45.19 -21.57
N ASP A 80 6.55 46.14 -20.66
CA ASP A 80 5.95 47.46 -20.95
C ASP A 80 6.62 48.55 -20.09
N ASP A 81 6.30 49.83 -20.32
CA ASP A 81 6.75 50.97 -19.48
C ASP A 81 6.43 50.84 -17.98
N LEU A 82 5.50 49.96 -17.62
CA LEU A 82 5.00 49.75 -16.27
C LEU A 82 5.26 48.34 -15.72
N THR A 83 5.80 47.43 -16.55
CA THR A 83 5.97 46.02 -16.20
C THR A 83 7.39 45.52 -16.46
N CYS A 84 8.04 45.05 -15.40
CA CYS A 84 9.33 44.35 -15.50
C CYS A 84 9.11 42.85 -15.26
N LYS A 85 9.71 42.02 -16.11
CA LYS A 85 9.77 40.57 -15.91
C LYS A 85 11.19 40.19 -15.50
N LEU A 86 11.32 39.68 -14.30
CA LEU A 86 12.54 39.11 -13.75
C LEU A 86 12.51 37.60 -13.95
N GLN A 87 13.42 37.08 -14.76
CA GLN A 87 13.58 35.64 -14.96
C GLN A 87 14.84 35.20 -14.23
N PHE A 88 14.72 34.18 -13.40
CA PHE A 88 15.86 33.61 -12.68
C PHE A 88 16.23 32.24 -13.21
N ASP A 89 17.52 32.10 -13.47
CA ASP A 89 18.21 30.83 -13.68
C ASP A 89 19.04 30.53 -12.43
N PHE A 90 18.41 29.85 -11.47
CA PHE A 90 19.08 29.42 -10.26
C PHE A 90 20.02 28.24 -10.57
N LYS A 91 21.18 28.18 -9.89
CA LYS A 91 22.09 27.02 -9.86
C LYS A 91 22.07 26.29 -8.51
N LYS A 92 21.58 26.96 -7.46
CA LYS A 92 21.32 26.41 -6.13
C LYS A 92 19.84 26.56 -5.76
N SER A 93 19.28 25.55 -5.09
CA SER A 93 17.88 25.55 -4.66
C SER A 93 17.54 26.76 -3.79
N ILE A 94 16.38 27.35 -4.04
CA ILE A 94 15.79 28.40 -3.23
C ILE A 94 14.74 27.82 -2.30
N TYR A 95 14.83 28.18 -1.03
CA TYR A 95 13.85 27.87 0.00
C TYR A 95 13.11 29.14 0.44
N GLN A 96 12.01 28.97 1.17
CA GLN A 96 11.17 30.10 1.62
C GLN A 96 11.90 31.10 2.53
N TYR A 97 12.96 30.67 3.20
CA TYR A 97 13.80 31.52 4.05
C TYR A 97 14.82 32.36 3.26
N ASN A 98 15.01 32.11 1.96
CA ASN A 98 15.93 32.88 1.13
C ASN A 98 15.24 34.15 0.61
N THR A 99 15.20 35.23 1.39
CA THR A 99 14.49 36.44 0.94
C THR A 99 15.20 37.06 -0.27
N ILE A 100 14.44 37.37 -1.31
CA ILE A 100 14.93 38.04 -2.52
C ILE A 100 14.79 39.54 -2.31
N HIS A 101 15.92 40.22 -2.22
CA HIS A 101 16.00 41.67 -2.15
C HIS A 101 16.17 42.24 -3.56
N ALA A 102 15.16 42.94 -4.05
CA ALA A 102 15.19 43.63 -5.34
C ALA A 102 15.33 45.14 -5.14
N LEU A 103 16.44 45.72 -5.61
CA LEU A 103 16.68 47.16 -5.66
C LEU A 103 16.31 47.67 -7.06
N LEU A 104 15.24 48.46 -7.17
CA LEU A 104 14.74 48.99 -8.44
C LEU A 104 14.99 50.50 -8.52
N GLN A 105 15.43 50.99 -9.68
CA GLN A 105 15.59 52.42 -9.96
C GLN A 105 14.45 52.97 -10.83
N PHE A 106 14.11 54.24 -10.64
CA PHE A 106 13.01 54.93 -11.34
C PHE A 106 13.51 56.15 -12.11
N THR A 107 12.93 56.44 -13.28
CA THR A 107 13.37 57.53 -14.18
C THR A 107 13.01 58.92 -13.66
N ASN A 108 11.86 59.09 -13.00
CA ASN A 108 11.39 60.40 -12.51
C ASN A 108 11.10 60.37 -11.00
N SER A 109 11.77 61.26 -10.26
CA SER A 109 11.58 61.47 -8.82
C SER A 109 10.63 62.66 -8.60
N MET A 110 9.41 62.39 -8.15
CA MET A 110 8.42 63.44 -7.85
C MET A 110 8.03 63.46 -6.36
N LYS A 111 9.01 63.34 -5.45
CA LYS A 111 8.83 63.68 -4.02
C LYS A 111 10.11 64.30 -3.44
N ARG A 112 9.92 65.32 -2.58
CA ARG A 112 10.95 66.07 -1.85
C ARG A 112 11.84 65.18 -0.94
N LEU A 113 11.36 64.00 -0.53
CA LEU A 113 12.11 63.03 0.29
C LEU A 113 13.15 62.19 -0.48
N LEU A 114 12.98 62.01 -1.80
CA LEU A 114 14.00 61.36 -2.65
C LEU A 114 15.08 62.36 -3.13
N VAL A 115 14.82 63.66 -2.96
CA VAL A 115 15.80 64.73 -3.22
C VAL A 115 16.73 64.94 -2.02
N GLU A 116 16.25 64.69 -0.78
CA GLU A 116 17.07 64.85 0.43
C GLU A 116 18.05 63.68 0.70
N LYS A 117 17.86 62.50 0.10
CA LYS A 117 18.75 61.34 0.26
C LYS A 117 19.57 60.93 -0.97
N ASN A 118 19.40 61.56 -2.13
CA ASN A 118 20.08 61.17 -3.38
C ASN A 118 19.91 59.70 -3.83
N ASP A 119 19.02 58.93 -3.21
CA ASP A 119 18.82 57.53 -3.55
C ASP A 119 17.70 57.37 -4.58
N LYS A 120 18.09 57.13 -5.83
CA LYS A 120 17.16 56.81 -6.94
C LYS A 120 16.67 55.36 -6.90
N SER A 121 16.82 54.64 -5.78
CA SER A 121 16.54 53.20 -5.66
C SER A 121 15.67 52.86 -4.46
N VAL A 122 14.68 51.97 -4.66
CA VAL A 122 13.84 51.41 -3.58
C VAL A 122 14.13 49.92 -3.43
N LYS A 123 14.31 49.43 -2.20
CA LYS A 123 14.50 48.01 -1.87
C LYS A 123 13.15 47.35 -1.60
N TYR A 124 12.89 46.22 -2.25
CA TYR A 124 11.75 45.34 -2.01
C TYR A 124 12.23 43.99 -1.52
N ASP A 125 11.59 43.48 -0.47
CA ASP A 125 11.88 42.17 0.09
C ASP A 125 10.77 41.21 -0.33
N ILE A 126 11.13 40.15 -1.06
CA ILE A 126 10.20 39.19 -1.65
C ILE A 126 10.50 37.82 -1.06
N THR A 127 9.52 37.20 -0.42
CA THR A 127 9.60 35.80 0.01
C THR A 127 9.38 34.89 -1.20
N PRO A 128 10.36 34.08 -1.62
CA PRO A 128 10.19 33.22 -2.78
C PRO A 128 9.31 32.00 -2.46
N ARG A 129 8.67 31.45 -3.49
CA ARG A 129 8.19 30.06 -3.42
C ARG A 129 9.39 29.13 -3.52
N GLU A 130 9.37 28.06 -2.73
CA GLU A 130 10.41 27.04 -2.74
C GLU A 130 10.59 26.50 -4.17
N PHE A 131 11.80 26.68 -4.69
CA PHE A 131 12.21 26.24 -6.02
C PHE A 131 13.46 25.39 -5.88
N ILE A 132 13.27 24.08 -5.87
CA ILE A 132 14.34 23.10 -5.70
C ILE A 132 14.94 22.81 -7.08
N ILE A 133 16.21 23.14 -7.25
CA ILE A 133 16.97 22.66 -8.40
C ILE A 133 17.46 21.28 -8.07
N LEU A 134 17.09 20.32 -8.91
CA LEU A 134 17.58 18.96 -8.82
C LEU A 134 19.09 18.95 -9.12
N ASN A 135 19.93 18.86 -8.08
CA ASN A 135 21.36 18.61 -8.26
C ASN A 135 21.56 17.26 -8.97
N GLN A 136 22.72 17.06 -9.62
CA GLN A 136 23.05 15.75 -10.22
C GLN A 136 22.95 14.58 -9.22
N ASN A 137 23.18 14.84 -7.93
CA ASN A 137 23.01 13.85 -6.87
C ASN A 137 21.54 13.53 -6.57
N ASP A 138 20.63 14.49 -6.66
CA ASP A 138 19.19 14.28 -6.44
C ASP A 138 18.57 13.53 -7.63
N LYS A 139 19.05 13.79 -8.85
CA LYS A 139 18.70 12.97 -10.04
C LYS A 139 19.16 11.53 -9.88
N LYS A 140 20.39 11.30 -9.41
CA LYS A 140 20.87 9.94 -9.09
C LYS A 140 20.04 9.29 -8.00
N GLN A 141 19.66 10.02 -6.94
CA GLN A 141 18.78 9.50 -5.89
C GLN A 141 17.40 9.11 -6.44
N GLN A 142 16.84 9.92 -7.35
CA GLN A 142 15.59 9.59 -8.04
C GLN A 142 15.73 8.30 -8.87
N GLU A 143 16.81 8.14 -9.63
CA GLU A 143 17.10 6.91 -10.38
C GLU A 143 17.28 5.69 -9.47
N TYR A 144 17.93 5.84 -8.31
CA TYR A 144 18.06 4.77 -7.32
C TYR A 144 16.72 4.38 -6.70
N ILE A 145 15.86 5.35 -6.37
CA ILE A 145 14.51 5.07 -5.84
C ILE A 145 13.66 4.36 -6.90
N GLN A 146 13.70 4.83 -8.15
CA GLN A 146 12.94 4.22 -9.24
C GLN A 146 13.41 2.78 -9.56
N SER A 147 14.73 2.54 -9.61
CA SER A 147 15.27 1.19 -9.85
C SER A 147 14.98 0.21 -8.69
N ALA A 148 15.04 0.69 -7.44
CA ALA A 148 14.64 -0.11 -6.28
C ALA A 148 13.15 -0.49 -6.36
N GLN A 149 12.28 0.45 -6.74
CA GLN A 149 10.84 0.19 -6.91
C GLN A 149 10.54 -0.79 -8.06
N GLN A 150 11.25 -0.70 -9.18
CA GLN A 150 11.12 -1.66 -10.28
C GLN A 150 11.49 -3.09 -9.84
N SER A 151 12.59 -3.22 -9.08
CA SER A 151 13.03 -4.51 -8.52
C SER A 151 11.96 -5.09 -7.57
N PHE A 152 11.33 -4.21 -6.81
CA PHE A 152 10.27 -4.56 -5.87
C PHE A 152 8.97 -5.01 -6.58
N ASN A 153 8.61 -4.39 -7.71
CA ASN A 153 7.47 -4.82 -8.53
C ASN A 153 7.69 -6.24 -9.09
N LEU A 154 8.86 -6.52 -9.66
CA LEU A 154 9.19 -7.86 -10.18
C LEU A 154 9.08 -8.93 -9.10
N PHE A 155 9.55 -8.61 -7.88
CA PHE A 155 9.39 -9.50 -6.74
C PHE A 155 7.91 -9.78 -6.46
N PHE A 156 7.06 -8.75 -6.34
CA PHE A 156 5.62 -8.92 -6.12
C PHE A 156 4.93 -9.81 -7.17
N LEU A 157 5.29 -9.62 -8.44
CA LEU A 157 4.74 -10.40 -9.55
C LEU A 157 5.05 -11.90 -9.42
N ILE A 158 6.19 -12.25 -8.83
CA ILE A 158 6.56 -13.64 -8.52
C ILE A 158 5.89 -14.12 -7.23
N MET A 159 5.83 -13.26 -6.20
CA MET A 159 5.33 -13.63 -4.89
C MET A 159 3.84 -13.92 -4.85
N ILE A 160 3.03 -13.26 -5.69
CA ILE A 160 1.59 -13.49 -5.76
C ILE A 160 1.27 -14.96 -6.17
N PRO A 161 1.73 -15.46 -7.34
CA PRO A 161 1.56 -16.87 -7.73
C PRO A 161 2.13 -17.86 -6.72
N VAL A 162 3.32 -17.57 -6.20
CA VAL A 162 3.99 -18.44 -5.24
C VAL A 162 3.19 -18.55 -3.95
N SER A 163 2.67 -17.44 -3.43
CA SER A 163 1.83 -17.44 -2.22
C SER A 163 0.53 -18.22 -2.42
N ILE A 164 -0.02 -18.26 -3.66
CA ILE A 164 -1.20 -19.05 -4.00
C ILE A 164 -0.92 -20.56 -3.92
N ILE A 165 0.19 -21.00 -4.53
CA ILE A 165 0.55 -22.43 -4.58
C ILE A 165 0.86 -22.98 -3.19
N PHE A 166 1.48 -22.14 -2.37
CA PHE A 166 1.98 -22.50 -1.05
C PHE A 166 0.98 -22.17 0.08
N ASN A 167 -0.19 -21.61 -0.23
CA ASN A 167 -1.20 -21.22 0.77
C ASN A 167 -0.62 -20.26 1.84
N LEU A 168 0.16 -19.27 1.40
CA LEU A 168 0.82 -18.24 2.23
C LEU A 168 0.17 -16.85 2.09
N PHE A 169 -1.11 -16.82 1.69
CA PHE A 169 -1.88 -15.61 1.45
C PHE A 169 -1.87 -14.62 2.62
N ASN A 170 -1.96 -15.11 3.86
CA ASN A 170 -2.00 -14.26 5.05
C ASN A 170 -0.78 -13.34 5.16
N TYR A 171 0.40 -13.83 4.76
CA TYR A 171 1.64 -13.05 4.79
C TYR A 171 1.69 -12.03 3.65
N LEU A 172 1.27 -12.43 2.44
CA LEU A 172 1.18 -11.52 1.29
C LEU A 172 0.22 -10.35 1.58
N TRP A 173 -0.91 -10.63 2.24
CA TRP A 173 -1.91 -9.62 2.58
C TRP A 173 -1.39 -8.63 3.63
N ALA A 174 -0.56 -9.10 4.58
CA ALA A 174 0.11 -8.21 5.53
C ALA A 174 1.06 -7.22 4.84
N VAL A 175 1.81 -7.67 3.83
CA VAL A 175 2.68 -6.77 3.04
C VAL A 175 1.84 -5.74 2.27
N LEU A 176 0.77 -6.20 1.60
CA LEU A 176 -0.14 -5.30 0.85
C LEU A 176 -0.80 -4.27 1.77
N GLU A 177 -1.13 -4.66 3.01
CA GLU A 177 -1.71 -3.75 3.99
C GLU A 177 -0.74 -2.62 4.36
N ILE A 178 0.54 -2.92 4.58
CA ILE A 178 1.56 -1.88 4.83
C ILE A 178 1.71 -0.95 3.61
N LEU A 179 1.70 -1.49 2.39
CA LEU A 179 1.75 -0.66 1.18
C LEU A 179 0.55 0.26 1.04
N SER A 180 -0.65 -0.20 1.42
CA SER A 180 -1.85 0.64 1.47
C SER A 180 -1.68 1.82 2.44
N TRP A 181 -1.10 1.60 3.61
CA TRP A 181 -0.77 2.68 4.55
C TRP A 181 0.24 3.68 3.98
N ILE A 182 1.32 3.19 3.37
CA ILE A 182 2.36 4.04 2.76
C ILE A 182 1.79 4.89 1.63
N ASN A 183 0.93 4.28 0.79
CA ASN A 183 0.24 5.00 -0.27
C ASN A 183 -0.56 6.20 0.28
N ASN A 184 -1.10 6.07 1.49
CA ASN A 184 -1.94 7.08 2.11
C ASN A 184 -1.17 8.18 2.86
N PHE A 185 0.12 8.01 3.19
CA PHE A 185 0.88 9.04 3.91
C PHE A 185 1.08 10.33 3.10
N TYR A 186 1.15 10.25 1.77
CA TYR A 186 1.30 11.44 0.92
C TYR A 186 0.17 12.47 1.08
N PHE A 187 -1.03 12.02 1.45
CA PHE A 187 -2.23 12.87 1.52
C PHE A 187 -2.28 13.78 2.75
N LEU A 188 -1.42 13.57 3.73
CA LEU A 188 -1.28 14.48 4.87
C LEU A 188 -0.78 15.83 4.38
N ASN A 189 -1.45 16.92 4.77
CA ASN A 189 -1.20 18.26 4.27
C ASN A 189 -0.01 18.91 4.97
N VAL A 190 1.19 18.37 4.74
CA VAL A 190 2.44 18.80 5.40
C VAL A 190 3.50 19.07 4.34
N ASN A 191 4.43 20.00 4.59
CA ASN A 191 5.55 20.25 3.69
C ASN A 191 6.70 19.25 3.95
N TYR A 192 6.58 18.09 3.32
CA TYR A 192 7.62 17.07 3.34
C TYR A 192 8.99 17.58 2.85
N PRO A 193 10.10 17.05 3.37
CA PRO A 193 11.38 17.19 2.69
C PRO A 193 11.35 16.47 1.33
N PHE A 194 12.13 16.98 0.38
CA PHE A 194 12.14 16.52 -1.01
C PHE A 194 12.28 14.99 -1.16
N ASN A 195 13.17 14.36 -0.38
CA ASN A 195 13.38 12.92 -0.39
C ASN A 195 12.11 12.11 -0.04
N VAL A 196 11.36 12.55 0.98
CA VAL A 196 10.12 11.90 1.41
C VAL A 196 8.99 12.15 0.41
N GLU A 197 8.89 13.38 -0.10
CA GLU A 197 7.89 13.73 -1.11
C GLU A 197 8.03 12.86 -2.36
N LEU A 198 9.25 12.76 -2.90
CA LEU A 198 9.53 11.93 -4.07
C LEU A 198 9.24 10.45 -3.81
N PHE A 199 9.64 9.93 -2.65
CA PHE A 199 9.40 8.54 -2.27
C PHE A 199 7.89 8.22 -2.18
N PHE A 200 7.11 9.07 -1.52
CA PHE A 200 5.66 8.86 -1.35
C PHE A 200 4.85 9.12 -2.63
N LEU A 201 5.26 10.05 -3.49
CA LEU A 201 4.66 10.27 -4.81
C LEU A 201 4.80 9.04 -5.70
N ASN A 202 5.99 8.44 -5.71
CA ASN A 202 6.27 7.26 -6.52
C ASN A 202 5.70 5.96 -5.91
N SER A 203 5.19 5.99 -4.68
CA SER A 203 4.63 4.82 -3.99
C SER A 203 3.12 4.69 -4.26
N ASN A 204 2.76 4.46 -5.53
CA ASN A 204 1.39 4.29 -6.00
C ASN A 204 1.04 2.81 -6.22
N TRP A 205 -0.23 2.44 -6.18
CA TRP A 205 -0.63 1.08 -6.58
C TRP A 205 -0.17 0.72 -8.01
N SER A 206 -0.20 1.69 -8.93
CA SER A 206 0.27 1.51 -10.31
C SER A 206 1.77 1.21 -10.41
N SER A 207 2.60 1.63 -9.45
CA SER A 207 4.02 1.26 -9.46
C SER A 207 4.25 -0.21 -9.11
N PHE A 208 3.30 -0.85 -8.42
CA PHE A 208 3.39 -2.24 -7.99
C PHE A 208 2.56 -3.19 -8.85
N ILE A 209 1.39 -2.76 -9.31
CA ILE A 209 0.48 -3.56 -10.12
C ILE A 209 -0.14 -2.67 -11.20
N ASN A 210 0.11 -2.99 -12.47
CA ASN A 210 -0.50 -2.29 -13.60
C ASN A 210 -1.94 -2.77 -13.81
N PHE A 211 -2.89 -2.08 -13.19
CA PHE A 211 -4.31 -2.21 -13.54
C PHE A 211 -4.67 -1.21 -14.66
N PRO A 212 -5.49 -1.61 -15.65
CA PRO A 212 -6.07 -0.65 -16.58
C PRO A 212 -6.94 0.33 -15.78
N THR A 213 -6.67 1.63 -15.90
CA THR A 213 -7.48 2.69 -15.27
C THR A 213 -8.26 3.43 -16.33
N PHE A 214 -9.54 3.69 -16.05
CA PHE A 214 -10.42 4.49 -16.90
C PHE A 214 -10.46 5.90 -16.31
N GLN A 215 -9.58 6.80 -16.76
CA GLN A 215 -9.50 8.19 -16.29
C GLN A 215 -10.25 9.18 -17.21
N GLU A 216 -11.27 8.74 -17.95
CA GLU A 216 -11.99 9.62 -18.89
C GLU A 216 -13.07 10.49 -18.21
N LEU A 217 -13.43 10.21 -16.95
CA LEU A 217 -14.42 10.99 -16.21
C LEU A 217 -13.75 12.11 -15.40
N ASN A 218 -14.36 13.30 -15.38
CA ASN A 218 -13.90 14.51 -14.65
C ASN A 218 -12.62 15.16 -15.21
N GLN A 219 -12.60 15.39 -16.53
CA GLN A 219 -11.51 16.10 -17.20
C GLN A 219 -11.73 17.63 -17.23
N PRO A 220 -10.66 18.44 -17.33
CA PRO A 220 -10.77 19.88 -17.56
C PRO A 220 -11.55 20.14 -18.85
N GLY A 221 -12.74 20.75 -18.72
CA GLY A 221 -13.67 20.97 -19.84
C GLY A 221 -14.99 20.21 -19.73
N CYS A 222 -15.11 19.26 -18.79
CA CYS A 222 -16.42 18.70 -18.43
C CYS A 222 -17.26 19.77 -17.69
N SER A 223 -18.56 19.84 -17.97
CA SER A 223 -19.50 20.75 -17.28
C SER A 223 -19.59 20.51 -15.77
N TYR A 224 -19.30 19.28 -15.35
CA TYR A 224 -19.29 18.81 -13.98
C TYR A 224 -17.89 18.67 -13.41
N TYR A 225 -16.89 19.37 -13.96
CA TYR A 225 -15.52 19.31 -13.48
C TYR A 225 -15.38 19.89 -12.06
N PHE A 226 -14.75 19.15 -11.15
CA PHE A 226 -14.34 19.66 -9.86
C PHE A 226 -13.01 19.06 -9.41
N GLU A 227 -12.29 19.81 -8.58
CA GLU A 227 -10.92 19.50 -8.17
C GLU A 227 -10.88 18.91 -6.75
N ALA A 228 -10.05 17.89 -6.57
CA ALA A 228 -9.66 17.40 -5.25
C ALA A 228 -8.62 18.36 -4.61
N PRO A 229 -8.34 18.26 -3.30
CA PRO A 229 -7.27 19.04 -2.70
C PRO A 229 -5.90 18.70 -3.32
N LYS A 230 -4.97 19.68 -3.35
CA LYS A 230 -3.71 19.63 -4.13
C LYS A 230 -2.90 18.33 -3.98
N ARG A 231 -2.75 17.82 -2.75
CA ARG A 231 -1.99 16.58 -2.49
C ARG A 231 -2.64 15.35 -3.14
N PHE A 232 -3.97 15.31 -3.24
CA PHE A 232 -4.68 14.23 -3.94
C PHE A 232 -4.47 14.34 -5.45
N MET A 233 -4.62 15.55 -6.01
CA MET A 233 -4.39 15.81 -7.44
C MET A 233 -2.96 15.49 -7.88
N ASN A 234 -1.95 15.89 -7.10
CA ASN A 234 -0.54 15.61 -7.38
C ASN A 234 -0.25 14.11 -7.51
N LYS A 235 -1.03 13.28 -6.79
CA LYS A 235 -0.92 11.83 -6.82
C LYS A 235 -1.86 11.16 -7.85
N GLY A 236 -2.56 11.95 -8.65
CA GLY A 236 -3.49 11.49 -9.67
C GLY A 236 -4.82 10.96 -9.13
N ILE A 237 -5.18 11.32 -7.89
CA ILE A 237 -6.47 10.98 -7.29
C ILE A 237 -7.51 12.03 -7.72
N ASP A 238 -8.54 11.54 -8.38
CA ASP A 238 -9.67 12.31 -8.85
C ASP A 238 -10.76 12.36 -7.76
N PRO A 239 -11.54 13.44 -7.60
CA PRO A 239 -12.55 13.47 -6.56
C PRO A 239 -13.79 12.60 -6.85
N LEU A 240 -13.99 12.10 -8.08
CA LEU A 240 -15.08 11.17 -8.38
C LEU A 240 -14.86 9.78 -7.78
N PHE A 241 -15.91 9.26 -7.13
CA PHE A 241 -15.92 7.92 -6.55
C PHE A 241 -15.51 6.83 -7.54
N PHE A 242 -16.07 6.82 -8.76
CA PHE A 242 -15.80 5.80 -9.77
C PHE A 242 -14.34 5.75 -10.22
N ASN A 243 -13.63 6.87 -10.23
CA ASN A 243 -12.23 6.91 -10.66
C ASN A 243 -11.33 6.27 -9.60
N ASN A 244 -11.65 6.45 -8.31
CA ASN A 244 -10.84 5.92 -7.21
C ASN A 244 -11.18 4.48 -6.85
N ILE A 245 -12.43 4.04 -7.02
CA ILE A 245 -12.86 2.69 -6.63
C ILE A 245 -12.30 1.59 -7.56
N GLN A 246 -11.73 1.96 -8.71
CA GLN A 246 -11.21 1.03 -9.71
C GLN A 246 -10.16 0.08 -9.13
N ILE A 247 -9.19 0.61 -8.38
CA ILE A 247 -8.11 -0.21 -7.81
C ILE A 247 -8.66 -1.22 -6.79
N PRO A 248 -9.44 -0.81 -5.76
CA PRO A 248 -10.15 -1.75 -4.88
C PRO A 248 -10.99 -2.78 -5.63
N PHE A 249 -11.72 -2.35 -6.64
CA PHE A 249 -12.56 -3.23 -7.45
C PHE A 249 -11.72 -4.28 -8.18
N MET A 250 -10.56 -3.92 -8.73
CA MET A 250 -9.64 -4.85 -9.39
C MET A 250 -9.00 -5.86 -8.41
N PHE A 251 -8.72 -5.46 -7.17
CA PHE A 251 -8.29 -6.40 -6.12
C PHE A 251 -9.38 -7.40 -5.74
N ILE A 252 -10.63 -6.94 -5.62
CA ILE A 252 -11.78 -7.80 -5.35
C ILE A 252 -12.01 -8.76 -6.53
N LEU A 253 -11.99 -8.24 -7.76
CA LEU A 253 -12.17 -9.02 -8.98
C LEU A 253 -11.08 -10.09 -9.15
N SER A 254 -9.81 -9.73 -8.91
CA SER A 254 -8.70 -10.69 -8.98
C SER A 254 -8.81 -11.77 -7.91
N SER A 255 -9.24 -11.44 -6.69
CA SER A 255 -9.50 -12.42 -5.62
C SER A 255 -10.60 -13.42 -6.02
N ILE A 256 -11.71 -12.92 -6.59
CA ILE A 256 -12.81 -13.76 -7.09
C ILE A 256 -12.35 -14.64 -8.25
N LEU A 257 -11.54 -14.09 -9.17
CA LEU A 257 -11.03 -14.84 -10.32
C LEU A 257 -10.08 -15.96 -9.90
N ILE A 258 -9.20 -15.72 -8.93
CA ILE A 258 -8.34 -16.76 -8.33
C ILE A 258 -9.19 -17.87 -7.69
N PHE A 259 -10.27 -17.50 -6.97
CA PHE A 259 -11.21 -18.46 -6.42
C PHE A 259 -11.90 -19.30 -7.52
N LEU A 260 -12.37 -18.66 -8.60
CA LEU A 260 -13.00 -19.36 -9.73
C LEU A 260 -12.03 -20.31 -10.43
N ILE A 261 -10.79 -19.89 -10.67
CA ILE A 261 -9.75 -20.75 -11.26
C ILE A 261 -9.53 -21.98 -10.38
N ASN A 262 -9.39 -21.81 -9.07
CA ASN A 262 -9.23 -22.92 -8.14
C ASN A 262 -10.46 -23.85 -8.17
N TYR A 263 -11.66 -23.30 -8.18
CA TYR A 263 -12.90 -24.08 -8.30
C TYR A 263 -12.96 -24.89 -9.60
N LEU A 264 -12.54 -24.31 -10.72
CA LEU A 264 -12.44 -25.02 -12.01
C LEU A 264 -11.44 -26.17 -11.94
N PHE A 265 -10.26 -25.97 -11.35
CA PHE A 265 -9.29 -27.05 -11.14
C PHE A 265 -9.85 -28.14 -10.22
N TYR A 266 -10.48 -27.78 -9.11
CA TYR A 266 -11.13 -28.73 -8.22
C TYR A 266 -12.18 -29.57 -8.97
N SER A 267 -13.07 -28.91 -9.72
CA SER A 267 -14.10 -29.58 -10.51
C SER A 267 -13.50 -30.50 -11.57
N PHE A 268 -12.46 -30.05 -12.28
CA PHE A 268 -11.76 -30.84 -13.29
C PHE A 268 -11.13 -32.09 -12.68
N PHE A 269 -10.38 -31.96 -11.59
CA PHE A 269 -9.74 -33.12 -10.94
C PHE A 269 -10.75 -34.05 -10.26
N SER A 270 -11.87 -33.53 -9.75
CA SER A 270 -12.95 -34.36 -9.22
C SER A 270 -13.61 -35.18 -10.32
N LEU A 271 -13.92 -34.56 -11.47
CA LEU A 271 -14.45 -35.26 -12.64
C LEU A 271 -13.48 -36.31 -13.16
N LEU A 272 -12.17 -36.02 -13.15
CA LEU A 272 -11.12 -36.95 -13.59
C LEU A 272 -11.01 -38.14 -12.62
N ASP A 273 -11.08 -37.90 -11.31
CA ASP A 273 -11.11 -38.96 -10.29
C ASP A 273 -12.36 -39.84 -10.45
N ASP A 274 -13.53 -39.25 -10.72
CA ASP A 274 -14.77 -40.00 -10.93
C ASP A 274 -14.79 -40.77 -12.26
N ALA A 275 -14.22 -40.20 -13.33
CA ALA A 275 -14.07 -40.88 -14.62
C ALA A 275 -13.11 -42.08 -14.54
N LEU A 276 -12.02 -41.96 -13.76
CA LEU A 276 -11.07 -43.05 -13.55
C LEU A 276 -11.54 -44.12 -12.56
N LYS A 277 -12.59 -43.85 -11.76
CA LYS A 277 -13.27 -44.86 -10.92
C LYS A 277 -14.16 -45.83 -11.71
N LEU A 278 -14.11 -45.81 -13.06
CA LEU A 278 -14.88 -46.70 -13.92
C LEU A 278 -14.75 -48.17 -13.46
N LYS A 279 -15.88 -48.69 -12.95
CA LYS A 279 -16.08 -50.02 -12.37
C LYS A 279 -15.48 -51.11 -13.25
N ILE A 280 -14.40 -51.74 -12.79
CA ILE A 280 -14.10 -53.11 -13.21
C ILE A 280 -15.14 -54.00 -12.53
N SER A 281 -16.28 -54.24 -13.18
CA SER A 281 -17.12 -55.37 -12.79
C SER A 281 -16.35 -56.62 -13.22
N LEU A 282 -15.57 -57.21 -12.32
CA LEU A 282 -15.17 -58.60 -12.48
C LEU A 282 -16.46 -59.42 -12.48
N LYS A 283 -16.85 -59.85 -13.67
CA LYS A 283 -17.94 -60.81 -13.87
C LYS A 283 -17.36 -62.14 -13.44
N ASP A 284 -17.32 -62.39 -12.14
CA ASP A 284 -16.91 -63.68 -11.59
C ASP A 284 -17.94 -64.71 -12.04
N LYS A 285 -17.64 -65.37 -13.18
CA LYS A 285 -18.23 -66.65 -13.53
C LYS A 285 -17.68 -67.68 -12.54
N HIS A 286 -18.24 -67.70 -11.33
CA HIS A 286 -18.14 -68.87 -10.47
C HIS A 286 -18.95 -70.00 -11.10
N ILE A 287 -18.25 -70.87 -11.84
CA ILE A 287 -18.73 -72.20 -12.16
C ILE A 287 -18.67 -73.01 -10.86
N SER A 288 -19.81 -73.15 -10.17
CA SER A 288 -19.91 -73.98 -8.98
C SER A 288 -19.99 -75.45 -9.38
N ILE A 289 -18.86 -76.17 -9.32
CA ILE A 289 -18.86 -77.63 -9.34
C ILE A 289 -18.63 -78.06 -7.88
N PHE A 290 -19.57 -78.84 -7.35
CA PHE A 290 -19.68 -79.39 -5.99
C PHE A 290 -20.17 -78.47 -4.87
N ASN A 291 -21.50 -78.50 -4.66
CA ASN A 291 -22.10 -78.25 -3.34
C ASN A 291 -22.33 -79.60 -2.64
N VAL A 292 -21.42 -79.96 -1.74
CA VAL A 292 -21.68 -81.00 -0.73
C VAL A 292 -22.43 -80.32 0.42
N GLN A 293 -23.72 -80.61 0.53
CA GLN A 293 -24.56 -80.17 1.64
C GLN A 293 -24.22 -80.96 2.90
N ILE A 294 -23.58 -80.31 3.89
CA ILE A 294 -23.59 -80.79 5.28
C ILE A 294 -23.99 -79.64 6.21
N LYS A 295 -25.21 -79.79 6.75
CA LYS A 295 -25.83 -79.24 7.98
C LYS A 295 -24.99 -78.32 8.91
N LYS A 296 -25.51 -77.10 9.19
CA LYS A 296 -26.15 -76.67 10.46
C LYS A 296 -26.42 -75.13 10.48
N GLN A 297 -27.63 -74.76 10.87
CA GLN A 297 -28.08 -73.40 11.28
C GLN A 297 -27.72 -73.10 12.76
N PRO A 298 -27.89 -71.87 13.33
CA PRO A 298 -28.17 -70.55 12.74
C PRO A 298 -27.33 -69.36 13.26
N HIS A 299 -27.31 -68.29 12.46
CA HIS A 299 -27.27 -66.84 12.78
C HIS A 299 -26.43 -66.29 13.94
N GLN A 300 -25.27 -65.72 13.58
CA GLN A 300 -24.89 -64.37 14.02
C GLN A 300 -24.78 -63.48 12.79
N ASN A 301 -25.64 -62.46 12.71
CA ASN A 301 -25.61 -61.45 11.66
C ASN A 301 -24.38 -60.56 11.85
N ALA A 302 -23.24 -60.98 11.32
CA ALA A 302 -22.21 -60.05 10.89
C ALA A 302 -22.56 -59.67 9.45
N ILE A 303 -23.10 -58.46 9.28
CA ILE A 303 -23.16 -57.78 8.00
C ILE A 303 -21.71 -57.63 7.54
N LYS A 304 -21.24 -58.58 6.73
CA LYS A 304 -20.05 -58.40 5.92
C LYS A 304 -20.45 -57.42 4.83
N GLU A 305 -20.16 -56.15 5.05
CA GLU A 305 -20.02 -55.20 3.96
C GLU A 305 -19.11 -55.85 2.92
N HIS A 306 -19.63 -55.99 1.70
CA HIS A 306 -18.78 -56.23 0.54
C HIS A 306 -17.81 -55.06 0.46
N GLU A 307 -16.59 -55.24 0.97
CA GLU A 307 -15.45 -54.39 0.64
C GLU A 307 -15.21 -54.52 -0.87
N GLN A 308 -15.90 -53.67 -1.63
CA GLN A 308 -15.45 -53.29 -2.95
C GLN A 308 -14.13 -52.58 -2.73
N MET A 309 -13.01 -53.25 -3.04
CA MET A 309 -11.72 -52.57 -3.14
C MET A 309 -11.78 -51.60 -4.31
N ILE A 310 -12.25 -50.38 -4.04
CA ILE A 310 -12.12 -49.26 -4.96
C ILE A 310 -10.63 -48.94 -4.98
N VAL A 311 -9.94 -49.31 -6.06
CA VAL A 311 -8.58 -48.85 -6.34
C VAL A 311 -8.65 -47.37 -6.71
N GLN A 312 -8.78 -46.51 -5.70
CA GLN A 312 -8.69 -45.06 -5.87
C GLN A 312 -7.25 -44.69 -6.21
N ASN A 313 -7.07 -43.89 -7.27
CA ASN A 313 -5.76 -43.35 -7.59
C ASN A 313 -5.35 -42.35 -6.49
N LYS A 314 -4.48 -42.79 -5.58
CA LYS A 314 -4.01 -42.05 -4.41
C LYS A 314 -3.47 -40.65 -4.75
N TYR A 315 -2.96 -40.45 -5.97
CA TYR A 315 -2.48 -39.15 -6.44
C TYR A 315 -3.62 -38.17 -6.72
N LEU A 316 -4.67 -38.62 -7.42
CA LEU A 316 -5.81 -37.76 -7.75
C LEU A 316 -6.57 -37.36 -6.50
N LYS A 317 -6.76 -38.28 -5.56
CA LYS A 317 -7.33 -37.97 -4.24
C LYS A 317 -6.52 -36.92 -3.48
N SER A 318 -5.20 -37.02 -3.48
CA SER A 318 -4.34 -36.02 -2.84
C SER A 318 -4.42 -34.64 -3.50
N ILE A 319 -4.65 -34.60 -4.82
CA ILE A 319 -4.79 -33.36 -5.60
C ILE A 319 -6.17 -32.73 -5.37
N THR A 320 -7.25 -33.53 -5.38
CA THR A 320 -8.61 -33.04 -5.07
C THR A 320 -8.72 -32.56 -3.63
N ASP A 321 -8.12 -33.25 -2.67
CA ASP A 321 -8.07 -32.81 -1.27
C ASP A 321 -7.28 -31.49 -1.11
N PHE A 322 -6.19 -31.30 -1.87
CA PHE A 322 -5.43 -30.05 -1.90
C PHE A 322 -6.29 -28.88 -2.41
N PHE A 323 -6.94 -29.03 -3.56
CA PHE A 323 -7.77 -27.97 -4.13
C PHE A 323 -9.02 -27.68 -3.27
N LYS A 324 -9.59 -28.70 -2.63
CA LYS A 324 -10.71 -28.55 -1.68
C LYS A 324 -10.32 -27.75 -0.43
N SER A 325 -9.15 -28.02 0.14
CA SER A 325 -8.61 -27.24 1.27
C SER A 325 -8.28 -25.81 0.85
N ASN A 326 -7.72 -25.64 -0.36
CA ASN A 326 -7.37 -24.32 -0.87
C ASN A 326 -8.62 -23.48 -1.20
N SER A 327 -9.72 -24.09 -1.64
CA SER A 327 -10.94 -23.35 -1.98
C SER A 327 -11.63 -22.76 -0.76
N THR A 328 -11.69 -23.47 0.38
CA THR A 328 -12.21 -22.91 1.64
C THR A 328 -11.37 -21.73 2.12
N ASN A 329 -10.04 -21.82 1.99
CA ASN A 329 -9.15 -20.72 2.35
C ASN A 329 -9.36 -19.51 1.43
N LEU A 330 -9.53 -19.71 0.11
CA LEU A 330 -9.76 -18.61 -0.83
C LEU A 330 -11.08 -17.85 -0.60
N VAL A 331 -12.14 -18.53 -0.13
CA VAL A 331 -13.39 -17.84 0.25
C VAL A 331 -13.14 -16.87 1.41
N ASN A 332 -12.34 -17.31 2.38
CA ASN A 332 -11.92 -16.47 3.50
C ASN A 332 -11.08 -15.28 3.02
N GLN A 333 -10.20 -15.51 2.04
CA GLN A 333 -9.39 -14.45 1.45
C GLN A 333 -10.20 -13.43 0.64
N CYS A 334 -11.24 -13.83 -0.09
CA CYS A 334 -12.08 -12.87 -0.82
C CYS A 334 -12.70 -11.82 0.12
N LYS A 335 -13.08 -12.22 1.34
CA LYS A 335 -13.60 -11.30 2.36
C LYS A 335 -12.47 -10.50 3.03
N SER A 336 -11.27 -11.09 3.21
CA SER A 336 -10.11 -10.36 3.75
C SER A 336 -9.65 -9.24 2.80
N THR A 337 -9.80 -9.42 1.48
CA THR A 337 -9.50 -8.40 0.46
C THR A 337 -10.32 -7.13 0.65
N ILE A 338 -11.59 -7.23 1.09
CA ILE A 338 -12.41 -6.04 1.40
C ILE A 338 -11.79 -5.27 2.58
N SER A 339 -11.31 -5.99 3.61
CA SER A 339 -10.62 -5.38 4.76
C SER A 339 -9.25 -4.80 4.39
N LEU A 340 -8.58 -5.35 3.37
CA LEU A 340 -7.33 -4.84 2.82
C LEU A 340 -7.56 -3.51 2.09
N CYS A 341 -8.55 -3.47 1.19
CA CYS A 341 -8.88 -2.28 0.41
C CYS A 341 -9.68 -1.23 1.19
N LEU A 342 -9.94 -1.44 2.48
CA LEU A 342 -10.79 -0.56 3.29
C LEU A 342 -10.29 0.89 3.31
N LEU A 343 -8.98 1.12 3.38
CA LEU A 343 -8.39 2.46 3.33
C LEU A 343 -8.71 3.17 2.01
N ASP A 344 -8.52 2.48 0.89
CA ASP A 344 -8.74 3.05 -0.45
C ASP A 344 -10.24 3.24 -0.76
N ILE A 345 -11.11 2.31 -0.33
CA ILE A 345 -12.56 2.43 -0.46
C ILE A 345 -13.08 3.61 0.35
N THR A 346 -12.65 3.73 1.62
CA THR A 346 -13.07 4.86 2.47
C THR A 346 -12.56 6.19 1.96
N LEU A 347 -11.37 6.21 1.34
CA LEU A 347 -10.83 7.39 0.68
C LEU A 347 -11.73 7.83 -0.48
N ALA A 348 -12.09 6.90 -1.37
CA ALA A 348 -12.99 7.18 -2.49
C ALA A 348 -14.35 7.74 -2.03
N ILE A 349 -14.92 7.17 -0.96
CA ILE A 349 -16.19 7.62 -0.38
C ILE A 349 -16.05 9.03 0.17
N PHE A 350 -15.13 9.25 1.12
CA PHE A 350 -15.05 10.53 1.82
C PHE A 350 -14.62 11.67 0.88
N LEU A 351 -13.77 11.40 -0.10
CA LEU A 351 -13.37 12.41 -1.08
C LEU A 351 -14.55 12.85 -1.96
N GLN A 352 -15.36 11.91 -2.44
CA GLN A 352 -16.61 12.21 -3.16
C GLN A 352 -17.54 13.04 -2.28
N LEU A 353 -17.81 12.61 -1.04
CA LEU A 353 -18.69 13.34 -0.12
C LEU A 353 -18.19 14.76 0.20
N PHE A 354 -16.87 14.93 0.34
CA PHE A 354 -16.24 16.19 0.69
C PHE A 354 -16.24 17.19 -0.47
N CYS A 355 -15.92 16.72 -1.69
CA CYS A 355 -15.73 17.58 -2.86
C CYS A 355 -17.02 17.84 -3.65
N SER A 356 -18.04 16.98 -3.54
CA SER A 356 -19.27 17.00 -4.36
C SER A 356 -20.25 18.17 -4.09
N LYS A 357 -19.78 19.36 -3.70
CA LYS A 357 -20.66 20.50 -3.42
C LYS A 357 -21.53 20.87 -4.62
N ASN A 358 -22.83 20.63 -4.49
CA ASN A 358 -23.97 21.20 -5.22
C ASN A 358 -23.86 21.34 -6.75
N ASN A 359 -23.23 20.36 -7.42
CA ASN A 359 -23.27 20.26 -8.87
C ASN A 359 -24.45 19.36 -9.29
N SER A 360 -25.52 19.97 -9.80
CA SER A 360 -26.72 19.27 -10.26
C SER A 360 -26.50 18.55 -11.60
N HIS A 361 -25.57 17.60 -11.62
CA HIS A 361 -25.25 16.79 -12.79
C HIS A 361 -25.43 15.31 -12.47
N ILE A 362 -26.12 14.59 -13.35
CA ILE A 362 -26.48 13.18 -13.19
C ILE A 362 -25.25 12.30 -12.89
N ILE A 363 -24.09 12.60 -13.49
CA ILE A 363 -22.85 11.85 -13.28
C ILE A 363 -22.37 12.00 -11.83
N VAL A 364 -22.39 13.22 -11.29
CA VAL A 364 -21.99 13.50 -9.91
C VAL A 364 -22.98 12.86 -8.94
N ASP A 365 -24.29 13.01 -9.20
CA ASP A 365 -25.35 12.40 -8.38
C ASP A 365 -25.26 10.87 -8.35
N SER A 366 -24.95 10.24 -9.49
CA SER A 366 -24.76 8.78 -9.57
C SER A 366 -23.55 8.31 -8.76
N ASN A 367 -22.43 9.05 -8.82
CA ASN A 367 -21.25 8.77 -8.01
C ASN A 367 -21.53 8.95 -6.50
N GLN A 368 -22.28 10.00 -6.14
CA GLN A 368 -22.71 10.26 -4.77
C GLN A 368 -23.60 9.15 -4.24
N PHE A 369 -24.58 8.69 -5.04
CA PHE A 369 -25.44 7.57 -4.68
C PHE A 369 -24.64 6.29 -4.45
N LEU A 370 -23.69 5.98 -5.33
CA LEU A 370 -22.82 4.80 -5.17
C LEU A 370 -21.91 4.90 -3.95
N ALA A 371 -21.36 6.08 -3.65
CA ALA A 371 -20.60 6.30 -2.42
C ALA A 371 -21.46 6.02 -1.18
N ILE A 372 -22.71 6.50 -1.14
CA ILE A 372 -23.66 6.23 -0.04
C ILE A 372 -24.00 4.74 0.07
N MET A 373 -24.24 4.06 -1.05
CA MET A 373 -24.47 2.61 -1.06
C MET A 373 -23.26 1.84 -0.50
N THR A 374 -22.05 2.29 -0.83
CA THR A 374 -20.80 1.68 -0.34
C THR A 374 -20.60 1.90 1.16
N ILE A 375 -21.03 3.05 1.70
CA ILE A 375 -21.10 3.26 3.15
C ILE A 375 -22.01 2.22 3.80
N GLY A 376 -23.18 1.94 3.20
CA GLY A 376 -24.08 0.90 3.68
C GLY A 376 -23.42 -0.48 3.76
N ILE A 377 -22.59 -0.83 2.77
CA ILE A 377 -21.81 -2.08 2.77
C ILE A 377 -20.77 -2.11 3.90
N ILE A 378 -20.05 -1.00 4.13
CA ILE A 378 -19.07 -0.90 5.23
C ILE A 378 -19.76 -1.02 6.59
N ILE A 379 -20.87 -0.31 6.80
CA ILE A 379 -21.65 -0.40 8.05
C ILE A 379 -22.14 -1.82 8.28
N PHE A 380 -22.64 -2.49 7.23
CA PHE A 380 -23.05 -3.88 7.31
C PHE A 380 -21.88 -4.81 7.68
N GLN A 381 -20.68 -4.58 7.13
CA GLN A 381 -19.48 -5.32 7.51
C GLN A 381 -19.08 -5.08 8.98
N CYS A 382 -19.10 -3.84 9.45
CA CYS A 382 -18.85 -3.51 10.85
C CYS A 382 -19.90 -4.16 11.77
N TYR A 383 -21.16 -4.19 11.36
CA TYR A 383 -22.23 -4.86 12.09
C TYR A 383 -22.01 -6.38 12.17
N GLN A 384 -21.61 -7.03 11.08
CA GLN A 384 -21.26 -8.46 11.10
C GLN A 384 -20.12 -8.74 12.08
N GLN A 385 -19.08 -7.90 12.10
CA GLN A 385 -18.00 -8.02 13.08
C GLN A 385 -18.47 -7.83 14.51
N TYR A 386 -19.27 -6.80 14.75
CA TYR A 386 -19.83 -6.52 16.06
C TYR A 386 -20.65 -7.69 16.59
N GLN A 387 -21.47 -8.33 15.74
CA GLN A 387 -22.23 -9.53 16.14
C GLN A 387 -21.32 -10.67 16.59
N ILE A 388 -20.12 -10.78 16.03
CA ILE A 388 -19.16 -11.84 16.36
C ILE A 388 -18.46 -11.59 17.70
N LEU A 389 -18.31 -10.34 18.12
CA LEU A 389 -17.71 -9.96 19.41
C LEU A 389 -18.41 -10.61 20.62
N ASN A 390 -19.73 -10.84 20.52
CA ASN A 390 -20.55 -11.35 21.62
C ASN A 390 -20.77 -12.88 21.59
N ILE A 391 -20.06 -13.60 20.72
CA ILE A 391 -20.28 -15.04 20.53
C ILE A 391 -19.43 -15.84 21.51
N HIS A 392 -20.08 -16.79 22.19
CA HIS A 392 -19.42 -17.69 23.15
C HIS A 392 -18.31 -18.52 22.47
N GLN A 393 -17.19 -18.73 23.17
CA GLN A 393 -16.01 -19.45 22.67
C GLN A 393 -16.32 -20.82 22.03
N LEU A 394 -17.28 -21.56 22.59
CA LEU A 394 -17.73 -22.85 22.06
C LEU A 394 -18.38 -22.76 20.67
N LYS A 395 -19.07 -21.66 20.37
CA LYS A 395 -19.63 -21.42 19.02
C LYS A 395 -18.53 -20.99 18.05
N ALA A 396 -17.55 -20.19 18.50
CA ALA A 396 -16.40 -19.79 17.69
C ALA A 396 -15.51 -20.98 17.27
N LYS A 397 -15.41 -22.02 18.12
CA LYS A 397 -14.69 -23.28 17.85
C LYS A 397 -15.48 -24.29 16.99
N ASN A 398 -16.74 -24.01 16.65
CA ASN A 398 -17.52 -24.90 15.80
C ASN A 398 -17.08 -24.73 14.33
N LYS A 399 -16.71 -25.84 13.68
CA LYS A 399 -16.18 -25.86 12.30
C LYS A 399 -17.07 -25.12 11.29
N HIS A 400 -18.39 -25.29 11.36
CA HIS A 400 -19.32 -24.58 10.46
C HIS A 400 -19.39 -23.06 10.71
N PHE A 401 -19.16 -22.64 11.94
CA PHE A 401 -19.14 -21.23 12.30
C PHE A 401 -17.81 -20.59 11.91
N GLU A 402 -16.70 -21.30 12.14
CA GLU A 402 -15.34 -20.94 11.74
C GLU A 402 -15.21 -20.79 10.22
N GLU A 403 -15.78 -21.72 9.43
CA GLU A 403 -15.80 -21.62 7.97
C GLU A 403 -16.54 -20.37 7.46
N LYS A 404 -17.51 -19.85 8.22
CA LYS A 404 -18.35 -18.71 7.80
C LYS A 404 -17.81 -17.36 8.29
N PHE A 405 -17.31 -17.33 9.52
CA PHE A 405 -16.98 -16.11 10.27
C PHE A 405 -15.55 -16.10 10.84
N GLY A 406 -14.76 -17.16 10.65
CA GLY A 406 -13.40 -17.30 11.19
C GLY A 406 -12.45 -16.17 10.82
N ILE A 407 -12.68 -15.51 9.67
CA ILE A 407 -11.89 -14.38 9.15
C ILE A 407 -11.81 -13.22 10.13
N TYR A 408 -12.86 -13.02 10.92
CA TYR A 408 -12.94 -11.90 11.85
C TYR A 408 -12.11 -12.14 13.13
N TYR A 409 -11.73 -13.39 13.39
CA TYR A 409 -10.94 -13.79 14.56
C TYR A 409 -9.79 -14.76 14.24
N GLU A 410 -9.34 -14.80 12.98
CA GLU A 410 -8.26 -15.68 12.55
C GLU A 410 -6.95 -15.31 13.26
N ASN A 411 -6.25 -16.30 13.83
CA ASN A 411 -5.03 -16.14 14.63
C ASN A 411 -5.18 -15.35 15.96
N ILE A 412 -6.41 -15.03 16.35
CA ILE A 412 -6.72 -14.34 17.61
C ILE A 412 -6.91 -15.35 18.74
N ASN A 413 -6.45 -14.97 19.93
CA ASN A 413 -6.69 -15.74 21.15
C ASN A 413 -8.15 -15.61 21.60
N LEU A 414 -8.91 -16.68 21.35
CA LEU A 414 -10.33 -16.80 21.67
C LEU A 414 -10.61 -17.02 23.15
N GLU A 415 -9.57 -17.22 23.98
CA GLU A 415 -9.71 -17.34 25.44
C GLU A 415 -9.91 -15.98 26.11
N ASN A 416 -9.34 -14.92 25.52
CA ASN A 416 -9.48 -13.56 26.01
C ASN A 416 -10.52 -12.80 25.18
N SER A 417 -11.54 -12.24 25.83
CA SER A 417 -12.55 -11.39 25.16
C SER A 417 -11.92 -10.22 24.40
N PHE A 418 -10.77 -9.71 24.88
CA PHE A 418 -10.00 -8.63 24.27
C PHE A 418 -9.61 -8.87 22.81
N GLY A 419 -9.31 -10.13 22.43
CA GLY A 419 -8.86 -10.45 21.08
C GLY A 419 -9.89 -10.08 20.00
N TYR A 420 -11.16 -10.36 20.25
CA TYR A 420 -12.24 -10.02 19.33
C TYR A 420 -12.38 -8.50 19.15
N TYR A 421 -12.33 -7.76 20.26
CA TYR A 421 -12.42 -6.30 20.25
C TYR A 421 -11.29 -5.66 19.45
N TYR A 422 -10.08 -6.20 19.54
CA TYR A 422 -8.92 -5.68 18.81
C TYR A 422 -9.14 -5.64 17.29
N SER A 423 -9.69 -6.71 16.71
CA SER A 423 -9.97 -6.80 15.26
C SER A 423 -10.98 -5.73 14.81
N PHE A 424 -12.06 -5.56 15.59
CA PHE A 424 -13.09 -4.56 15.34
C PHE A 424 -12.54 -3.13 15.46
N PHE A 425 -11.81 -2.84 16.54
CA PHE A 425 -11.19 -1.53 16.72
C PHE A 425 -10.18 -1.22 15.62
N GLY A 426 -9.43 -2.22 15.14
CA GLY A 426 -8.52 -2.06 14.01
C GLY A 426 -9.21 -1.55 12.74
N GLN A 427 -10.41 -2.05 12.43
CA GLN A 427 -11.18 -1.56 11.29
C GLN A 427 -11.70 -0.13 11.49
N ILE A 428 -12.24 0.15 12.67
CA ILE A 428 -12.74 1.49 13.01
C ILE A 428 -11.60 2.52 12.94
N SER A 429 -10.42 2.19 13.43
CA SER A 429 -9.22 3.05 13.36
C SER A 429 -8.80 3.37 11.92
N LYS A 430 -8.95 2.43 10.97
CA LYS A 430 -8.69 2.70 9.53
C LYS A 430 -9.70 3.67 8.94
N ILE A 431 -10.99 3.47 9.23
CA ILE A 431 -12.06 4.35 8.76
C ILE A 431 -11.87 5.76 9.33
N LEU A 432 -11.59 5.87 10.63
CA LEU A 432 -11.34 7.15 11.30
C LEU A 432 -10.08 7.84 10.76
N TYR A 433 -9.02 7.09 10.46
CA TYR A 433 -7.79 7.65 9.88
C TYR A 433 -8.08 8.37 8.55
N ILE A 434 -8.79 7.72 7.63
CA ILE A 434 -9.12 8.35 6.34
C ILE A 434 -10.16 9.46 6.50
N PHE A 435 -11.12 9.31 7.40
CA PHE A 435 -12.07 10.37 7.74
C PHE A 435 -11.32 11.64 8.18
N PHE A 436 -10.37 11.53 9.11
CA PHE A 436 -9.59 12.67 9.57
C PHE A 436 -8.69 13.25 8.48
N MET A 437 -8.09 12.39 7.67
CA MET A 437 -7.27 12.80 6.54
C MET A 437 -8.06 13.67 5.53
N VAL A 438 -9.28 13.29 5.18
CA VAL A 438 -10.06 14.02 4.16
C VAL A 438 -10.74 15.26 4.75
N PHE A 439 -11.49 15.13 5.84
CA PHE A 439 -12.33 16.22 6.35
C PHE A 439 -11.53 17.37 7.00
N TYR A 440 -10.38 17.07 7.60
CA TYR A 440 -9.53 18.09 8.25
C TYR A 440 -8.36 18.56 7.39
N TYR A 441 -8.40 18.30 6.07
CA TYR A 441 -7.30 18.63 5.15
C TYR A 441 -6.81 20.09 5.24
N TYR A 442 -7.72 21.05 5.42
CA TYR A 442 -7.37 22.48 5.50
C TYR A 442 -6.78 22.92 6.84
N THR A 443 -6.74 22.04 7.84
CA THR A 443 -6.13 22.27 9.15
C THR A 443 -5.02 21.24 9.41
N PRO A 444 -3.80 21.43 8.84
CA PRO A 444 -2.71 20.46 8.85
C PRO A 444 -2.39 19.83 10.21
N LEU A 445 -2.16 20.66 11.24
CA LEU A 445 -1.76 20.16 12.55
C LEU A 445 -2.85 19.28 13.17
N LEU A 446 -4.11 19.71 13.05
CA LEU A 446 -5.26 18.94 13.54
C LEU A 446 -5.43 17.62 12.76
N GLN A 447 -5.30 17.67 11.43
CA GLN A 447 -5.37 16.51 10.54
C GLN A 447 -4.35 15.44 10.97
N VAL A 448 -3.07 15.81 11.05
CA VAL A 448 -1.99 14.86 11.33
C VAL A 448 -2.09 14.33 12.77
N THR A 449 -2.46 15.17 13.74
CA THR A 449 -2.61 14.74 15.14
C THR A 449 -3.75 13.75 15.31
N LEU A 450 -4.91 13.98 14.67
CA LEU A 450 -6.02 13.03 14.71
C LEU A 450 -5.71 11.73 13.96
N CYS A 451 -5.01 11.82 12.82
CA CYS A 451 -4.50 10.67 12.09
C CYS A 451 -3.52 9.83 12.95
N TYR A 452 -2.62 10.50 13.68
CA TYR A 452 -1.71 9.85 14.62
C TYR A 452 -2.47 9.12 15.71
N LEU A 453 -3.40 9.80 16.41
CA LEU A 453 -4.21 9.17 17.45
C LEU A 453 -4.94 7.94 16.92
N SER A 454 -5.57 8.04 15.75
CA SER A 454 -6.27 6.93 15.12
C SER A 454 -5.35 5.74 14.83
N SER A 455 -4.16 5.98 14.26
CA SER A 455 -3.19 4.91 13.96
C SER A 455 -2.56 4.32 15.21
N SER A 456 -2.30 5.13 16.24
CA SER A 456 -1.64 4.70 17.48
C SER A 456 -2.58 3.92 18.40
N LEU A 457 -3.90 4.06 18.27
CA LEU A 457 -4.86 3.27 19.08
C LEU A 457 -4.59 1.76 18.97
N CYS A 458 -4.34 1.25 17.77
CA CYS A 458 -4.02 -0.17 17.57
C CYS A 458 -2.72 -0.56 18.28
N PHE A 459 -1.69 0.30 18.20
CA PHE A 459 -0.42 0.07 18.88
C PHE A 459 -0.57 0.08 20.41
N ILE A 460 -1.32 1.04 20.96
CA ILE A 460 -1.61 1.14 22.40
C ILE A 460 -2.36 -0.11 22.88
N PHE A 461 -3.33 -0.60 22.10
CA PHE A 461 -4.05 -1.83 22.44
C PHE A 461 -3.14 -3.06 22.42
N LEU A 462 -2.18 -3.15 21.50
CA LEU A 462 -1.19 -4.23 21.51
C LEU A 462 -0.29 -4.17 22.74
N LEU A 463 0.10 -2.98 23.19
CA LEU A 463 0.89 -2.81 24.43
C LEU A 463 0.10 -3.19 25.69
N TYR A 464 -1.23 -3.00 25.68
CA TYR A 464 -2.09 -3.32 26.81
C TYR A 464 -2.23 -4.83 27.03
N GLN A 465 -2.56 -5.58 25.99
CA GLN A 465 -2.74 -7.03 26.08
C GLN A 465 -2.48 -7.72 24.74
N ASN A 466 -1.79 -8.86 24.76
CA ASN A 466 -1.55 -9.65 23.55
C ASN A 466 -2.86 -10.30 23.05
N PRO A 467 -3.36 -9.94 21.84
CA PRO A 467 -4.57 -10.53 21.29
C PRO A 467 -4.28 -11.79 20.44
N TYR A 468 -3.03 -12.14 20.17
CA TYR A 468 -2.66 -13.22 19.25
C TYR A 468 -2.34 -14.54 19.95
N ASN A 469 -2.62 -15.66 19.27
CA ASN A 469 -2.25 -17.00 19.72
C ASN A 469 -0.74 -17.24 19.69
N SER A 470 -0.06 -16.71 18.68
CA SER A 470 1.38 -16.88 18.48
C SER A 470 2.16 -15.69 19.02
N LYS A 471 3.15 -15.95 19.89
CA LYS A 471 4.10 -14.92 20.36
C LYS A 471 4.86 -14.28 19.20
N LYS A 472 5.13 -15.03 18.12
CA LYS A 472 5.83 -14.51 16.95
C LYS A 472 4.99 -13.47 16.23
N GLU A 473 3.73 -13.78 15.94
CA GLU A 473 2.79 -12.88 15.27
C GLU A 473 2.56 -11.61 16.07
N TYR A 474 2.45 -11.72 17.40
CA TYR A 474 2.37 -10.57 18.29
C TYR A 474 3.56 -9.62 18.14
N VAL A 475 4.80 -10.12 18.24
CA VAL A 475 6.00 -9.28 18.14
C VAL A 475 6.08 -8.60 16.77
N ILE A 476 5.73 -9.31 15.71
CA ILE A 476 5.72 -8.78 14.34
C ILE A 476 4.72 -7.64 14.20
N LYS A 477 3.48 -7.86 14.62
CA LYS A 477 2.42 -6.84 14.53
C LYS A 477 2.67 -5.66 15.46
N LEU A 478 3.29 -5.89 16.61
CA LEU A 478 3.74 -4.82 17.49
C LEU A 478 4.80 -3.96 16.81
N LEU A 479 5.82 -4.58 16.20
CA LEU A 479 6.91 -3.87 15.54
C LEU A 479 6.43 -3.10 14.30
N SER A 480 5.55 -3.70 13.47
CA SER A 480 4.96 -3.05 12.31
C SER A 480 4.13 -1.82 12.71
N ASN A 481 3.23 -1.96 13.69
CA ASN A 481 2.44 -0.84 14.20
C ASN A 481 3.30 0.23 14.89
N PHE A 482 4.39 -0.16 15.55
CA PHE A 482 5.37 0.78 16.10
C PHE A 482 6.04 1.61 15.00
N CYS A 483 6.47 0.98 13.90
CA CYS A 483 7.04 1.69 12.75
C CYS A 483 6.02 2.67 12.14
N LEU A 484 4.78 2.24 11.89
CA LEU A 484 3.71 3.10 11.36
C LEU A 484 3.43 4.29 12.28
N SER A 485 3.28 4.04 13.59
CA SER A 485 3.07 5.10 14.57
C SER A 485 4.25 6.08 14.65
N SER A 486 5.49 5.57 14.54
CA SER A 486 6.70 6.40 14.57
C SER A 486 6.84 7.28 13.32
N ILE A 487 6.44 6.77 12.14
CA ILE A 487 6.41 7.55 10.90
C ILE A 487 5.48 8.75 11.08
N ILE A 488 4.22 8.54 11.49
CA ILE A 488 3.26 9.63 11.64
C ILE A 488 3.71 10.62 12.73
N LEU A 489 4.37 10.14 13.79
CA LEU A 489 4.95 11.02 14.82
C LEU A 489 6.02 11.95 14.25
N ILE A 490 6.90 11.48 13.37
CA ILE A 490 7.87 12.35 12.67
C ILE A 490 7.14 13.33 11.74
N ILE A 491 6.05 12.91 11.09
CA ILE A 491 5.24 13.79 10.24
C ILE A 491 4.55 14.89 11.05
N ILE A 492 4.14 14.63 12.30
CA ILE A 492 3.66 15.68 13.22
C ILE A 492 4.74 16.74 13.41
N SER A 493 6.00 16.34 13.61
CA SER A 493 7.11 17.30 13.75
C SER A 493 7.24 18.20 12.53
N PHE A 494 7.04 17.67 11.31
CA PHE A 494 7.01 18.49 10.10
C PHE A 494 5.81 19.46 10.08
N ALA A 495 4.62 18.99 10.48
CA ALA A 495 3.43 19.84 10.56
C ALA A 495 3.56 20.96 11.61
N MET A 496 4.25 20.68 12.73
CA MET A 496 4.57 21.70 13.74
C MET A 496 5.57 22.72 13.21
N ASN A 497 6.58 22.26 12.45
CA ASN A 497 7.56 23.15 11.85
C ASN A 497 6.92 24.11 10.83
N ASP A 498 5.93 23.64 10.07
CA ASP A 498 5.20 24.47 9.10
C ASP A 498 4.44 25.64 9.76
N GLN A 499 4.10 25.54 11.05
CA GLN A 499 3.40 26.60 11.78
C GLN A 499 4.30 27.46 12.67
N ILE A 500 5.29 26.84 13.31
CA ILE A 500 6.09 27.47 14.38
C ILE A 500 7.51 27.82 13.91
N GLN A 501 7.97 27.28 12.78
CA GLN A 501 9.34 27.47 12.25
C GLN A 501 10.42 27.15 13.30
N VAL A 502 10.49 25.89 13.71
CA VAL A 502 11.41 25.44 14.76
C VAL A 502 12.79 25.19 14.14
N GLU A 503 13.78 26.03 14.47
CA GLU A 503 15.14 25.98 13.90
C GLU A 503 15.78 24.57 13.88
N PHE A 504 15.60 23.78 14.94
CA PHE A 504 16.13 22.41 15.01
C PHE A 504 15.56 21.49 13.92
N ILE A 505 14.27 21.63 13.61
CA ILE A 505 13.59 20.81 12.60
C ILE A 505 14.00 21.27 11.20
N GLU A 506 14.18 22.57 10.99
CA GLU A 506 14.65 23.11 9.71
C GLU A 506 16.06 22.61 9.36
N GLN A 507 17.00 22.64 10.33
CA GLN A 507 18.36 22.16 10.12
C GLN A 507 18.42 20.65 9.85
N ASN A 508 17.54 19.87 10.49
CA ASN A 508 17.54 18.41 10.41
C ASN A 508 16.45 17.83 9.49
N LYS A 509 15.75 18.66 8.71
CA LYS A 509 14.57 18.27 7.92
C LYS A 509 14.87 17.09 6.98
N ILE A 510 16.02 17.12 6.31
CA ILE A 510 16.45 16.08 5.37
C ILE A 510 16.77 14.77 6.11
N ILE A 511 17.43 14.85 7.28
CA ILE A 511 17.80 13.69 8.10
C ILE A 511 16.54 13.00 8.63
N LEU A 512 15.59 13.78 9.16
CA LEU A 512 14.28 13.28 9.57
C LEU A 512 13.54 12.63 8.39
N GLY A 513 13.69 13.18 7.18
CA GLY A 513 13.15 12.57 5.97
C GLY A 513 13.73 11.18 5.67
N TRP A 514 15.06 11.00 5.82
CA TRP A 514 15.68 9.69 5.67
C TRP A 514 15.27 8.70 6.77
N MET A 515 15.01 9.18 7.99
CA MET A 515 14.46 8.34 9.05
C MET A 515 13.06 7.82 8.70
N VAL A 516 12.20 8.65 8.10
CA VAL A 516 10.87 8.21 7.61
C VAL A 516 11.03 7.09 6.57
N ILE A 517 11.89 7.28 5.57
CA ILE A 517 12.12 6.27 4.52
C ILE A 517 12.69 4.97 5.13
N ALA A 518 13.64 5.08 6.06
CA ALA A 518 14.22 3.92 6.74
C ALA A 518 13.17 3.14 7.54
N LEU A 519 12.28 3.80 8.29
CA LEU A 519 11.21 3.15 9.03
C LEU A 519 10.21 2.43 8.11
N VAL A 520 9.89 3.04 6.96
CA VAL A 520 9.04 2.41 5.95
C VAL A 520 9.70 1.14 5.40
N LEU A 521 10.98 1.21 5.02
CA LEU A 521 11.72 0.06 4.51
C LEU A 521 11.85 -1.04 5.55
N VAL A 522 12.08 -0.71 6.81
CA VAL A 522 12.11 -1.68 7.91
C VAL A 522 10.76 -2.40 8.05
N ALA A 523 9.65 -1.66 8.08
CA ALA A 523 8.31 -2.23 8.19
C ALA A 523 8.01 -3.20 7.03
N ILE A 524 8.38 -2.82 5.81
CA ILE A 524 8.25 -3.64 4.61
C ILE A 524 9.13 -4.90 4.71
N VAL A 525 10.44 -4.75 5.00
CA VAL A 525 11.41 -5.86 5.04
C VAL A 525 11.02 -6.89 6.10
N ILE A 526 10.50 -6.46 7.25
CA ILE A 526 10.03 -7.38 8.29
C ILE A 526 8.94 -8.32 7.75
N GLU A 527 7.86 -7.76 7.17
CA GLU A 527 6.77 -8.58 6.62
C GLU A 527 7.27 -9.48 5.47
N PHE A 528 8.21 -8.99 4.65
CA PHE A 528 8.82 -9.81 3.61
C PHE A 528 9.67 -10.96 4.12
N CYS A 529 10.51 -10.73 5.13
CA CYS A 529 11.34 -11.78 5.72
C CYS A 529 10.47 -12.91 6.28
N ILE A 530 9.32 -12.58 6.85
CA ILE A 530 8.38 -13.58 7.37
C ILE A 530 7.76 -14.38 6.23
N LEU A 531 7.33 -13.71 5.16
CA LEU A 531 6.78 -14.36 4.00
C LEU A 531 7.82 -15.32 3.38
N ALA A 532 9.05 -14.85 3.20
CA ALA A 532 10.16 -15.67 2.70
C ALA A 532 10.49 -16.86 3.62
N PHE A 533 10.49 -16.65 4.94
CA PHE A 533 10.70 -17.73 5.91
C PHE A 533 9.56 -18.77 5.87
N GLY A 534 8.31 -18.30 5.75
CA GLY A 534 7.14 -19.16 5.56
C GLY A 534 7.25 -20.02 4.31
N LEU A 535 7.74 -19.44 3.20
CA LEU A 535 8.03 -20.17 1.97
C LEU A 535 9.11 -21.23 2.15
N ILE A 536 10.25 -20.86 2.75
CA ILE A 536 11.36 -21.79 2.96
C ILE A 536 10.91 -22.99 3.80
N LEU A 537 10.14 -22.76 4.87
CA LEU A 537 9.63 -23.83 5.72
C LEU A 537 8.69 -24.79 4.96
N GLN A 538 7.80 -24.26 4.12
CA GLN A 538 6.88 -25.09 3.36
C GLN A 538 7.57 -25.84 2.23
N ILE A 539 8.54 -25.22 1.56
CA ILE A 539 9.40 -25.87 0.59
C ILE A 539 10.17 -27.01 1.27
N PHE A 540 10.74 -26.77 2.45
CA PHE A 540 11.45 -27.79 3.23
C PHE A 540 10.53 -28.94 3.62
N HIS A 541 9.32 -28.65 4.10
CA HIS A 541 8.32 -29.67 4.43
C HIS A 541 7.90 -30.49 3.19
N PHE A 542 7.73 -29.83 2.05
CA PHE A 542 7.46 -30.50 0.77
C PHE A 542 8.60 -31.43 0.37
N PHE A 543 9.86 -30.97 0.45
CA PHE A 543 11.04 -31.79 0.21
C PHE A 543 11.14 -32.96 1.19
N GLN A 544 10.83 -32.75 2.48
CA GLN A 544 10.84 -33.82 3.48
C GLN A 544 9.79 -34.89 3.17
N ILE A 545 8.58 -34.50 2.74
CA ILE A 545 7.55 -35.44 2.27
C ILE A 545 8.06 -36.22 1.05
N LEU A 546 8.67 -35.55 0.09
CA LEU A 546 9.19 -36.15 -1.13
C LEU A 546 10.33 -37.14 -0.83
N TRP A 547 11.25 -36.75 0.05
CA TRP A 547 12.35 -37.57 0.53
C TRP A 547 11.86 -38.83 1.27
N ASN A 548 10.93 -38.68 2.20
CA ASN A 548 10.32 -39.79 2.93
C ASN A 548 9.58 -40.77 1.99
N ARG A 549 8.99 -40.26 0.89
CA ARG A 549 8.34 -41.10 -0.13
C ARG A 549 9.37 -41.86 -0.97
N ILE A 550 10.48 -41.22 -1.37
CA ILE A 550 11.57 -41.88 -2.09
C ILE A 550 12.20 -42.99 -1.22
N GLN A 551 12.44 -42.71 0.06
CA GLN A 551 12.97 -43.71 1.00
C GLN A 551 12.00 -44.88 1.24
N LYS A 552 10.69 -44.62 1.37
CA LYS A 552 9.70 -45.71 1.48
C LYS A 552 9.62 -46.56 0.21
N LYS A 553 9.75 -45.97 -0.97
CA LYS A 553 9.78 -46.70 -2.25
C LYS A 553 11.04 -47.57 -2.37
N SER A 554 12.19 -47.06 -1.91
CA SER A 554 13.44 -47.82 -1.82
C SER A 554 13.34 -49.00 -0.85
N LYS A 555 12.77 -48.80 0.36
CA LYS A 555 12.57 -49.88 1.35
C LYS A 555 11.58 -50.96 0.91
N ASN A 556 10.49 -50.58 0.23
CA ASN A 556 9.53 -51.56 -0.29
C ASN A 556 10.12 -52.41 -1.42
N ASN A 557 10.93 -51.80 -2.30
CA ASN A 557 11.62 -52.56 -3.35
C ASN A 557 12.68 -53.52 -2.80
N SER A 558 13.39 -53.17 -1.72
CA SER A 558 14.33 -54.08 -1.07
C SER A 558 13.64 -55.24 -0.35
N ASN A 559 12.46 -55.02 0.24
CA ASN A 559 11.71 -56.09 0.91
C ASN A 559 11.12 -57.09 -0.10
N GLN A 560 10.59 -56.63 -1.23
CA GLN A 560 10.13 -57.52 -2.31
C GLN A 560 11.27 -58.35 -2.91
N HIS A 561 12.47 -57.77 -3.03
CA HIS A 561 13.63 -58.50 -3.55
C HIS A 561 14.15 -59.56 -2.55
N ASN A 562 14.00 -59.32 -1.25
CA ASN A 562 14.32 -60.29 -0.20
C ASN A 562 13.29 -61.42 -0.10
N GLU A 563 11.99 -61.11 -0.22
CA GLU A 563 10.92 -62.13 -0.25
C GLU A 563 11.06 -63.10 -1.43
N GLN A 564 11.37 -62.59 -2.62
CA GLN A 564 11.65 -63.43 -3.80
C GLN A 564 12.92 -64.28 -3.67
N GLN A 565 13.95 -63.79 -2.95
CA GLN A 565 15.15 -64.58 -2.66
C GLN A 565 14.94 -65.63 -1.57
N SER A 566 14.05 -65.41 -0.60
CA SER A 566 13.65 -66.43 0.38
C SER A 566 12.81 -67.53 -0.26
N GLU A 567 11.85 -67.21 -1.13
CA GLU A 567 11.05 -68.22 -1.85
C GLU A 567 11.93 -69.07 -2.80
N GLN A 568 12.92 -68.47 -3.46
CA GLN A 568 13.91 -69.21 -4.26
C GLN A 568 14.85 -70.08 -3.41
N LYS A 569 15.14 -69.71 -2.16
CA LYS A 569 15.95 -70.54 -1.24
C LYS A 569 15.14 -71.68 -0.63
N GLU A 570 13.85 -71.50 -0.36
CA GLU A 570 12.97 -72.59 0.10
C GLU A 570 12.73 -73.63 -1.00
N THR A 571 12.43 -73.22 -2.24
CA THR A 571 12.32 -74.15 -3.38
C THR A 571 13.64 -74.89 -3.69
N ARG A 572 14.80 -74.26 -3.45
CA ARG A 572 16.12 -74.91 -3.60
C ARG A 572 16.48 -75.86 -2.45
N ASN A 573 15.91 -75.66 -1.27
CA ASN A 573 16.11 -76.56 -0.12
C ASN A 573 15.14 -77.75 -0.13
N GLU A 574 13.94 -77.59 -0.68
CA GLU A 574 13.02 -78.72 -0.93
C GLU A 574 13.55 -79.67 -2.02
N THR A 575 14.16 -79.13 -3.09
CA THR A 575 14.82 -79.94 -4.12
C THR A 575 16.09 -80.65 -3.64
N LYS A 576 16.80 -80.11 -2.63
CA LYS A 576 17.90 -80.83 -1.97
C LYS A 576 17.43 -81.91 -1.00
N LYS A 577 16.28 -81.76 -0.33
CA LYS A 577 15.72 -82.80 0.54
C LYS A 577 15.14 -83.99 -0.24
N THR A 578 14.66 -83.80 -1.47
CA THR A 578 14.25 -84.91 -2.35
C THR A 578 15.43 -85.63 -2.99
N HIS A 579 16.58 -84.97 -3.20
CA HIS A 579 17.77 -85.64 -3.76
C HIS A 579 18.65 -86.37 -2.72
N ASN A 580 18.59 -86.00 -1.44
CA ASN A 580 19.45 -86.58 -0.39
C ASN A 580 18.81 -87.76 0.38
N LYS A 581 17.68 -88.30 -0.10
CA LYS A 581 17.08 -89.55 0.42
C LYS A 581 17.54 -90.81 -0.33
N ASN A 582 18.28 -90.67 -1.43
CA ASN A 582 18.86 -91.76 -2.21
C ASN A 582 20.36 -91.52 -2.40
N GLY A 583 21.19 -91.77 -1.39
CA GLY A 583 22.63 -91.53 -1.49
C GLY A 583 23.44 -91.82 -0.23
N ASN A 584 23.54 -93.10 0.10
CA ASN A 584 24.64 -93.76 0.81
C ASN A 584 25.05 -93.31 2.23
N GLN A 585 24.72 -94.21 3.16
CA GLN A 585 25.62 -94.63 4.23
C GLN A 585 26.93 -95.18 3.62
N LEU A 586 28.09 -94.65 4.03
CA LEU A 586 29.24 -95.38 4.59
C LEU A 586 30.40 -94.40 4.87
N GLN A 587 30.98 -94.50 6.08
CA GLN A 587 32.41 -94.29 6.50
C GLN A 587 33.21 -93.09 5.92
N SER A 588 33.99 -92.31 6.68
CA SER A 588 34.84 -92.61 7.84
C SER A 588 35.29 -91.34 8.60
N ARG A 589 35.87 -91.56 9.78
CA ARG A 589 36.73 -90.69 10.64
C ARG A 589 37.75 -89.82 9.86
N ASP A 590 38.25 -88.65 10.28
CA ASP A 590 38.90 -88.24 11.54
C ASP A 590 39.16 -86.69 11.64
N THR A 591 39.30 -86.21 12.89
CA THR A 591 40.14 -85.09 13.44
C THR A 591 39.91 -83.58 13.15
N ASN A 592 39.60 -82.87 14.26
CA ASN A 592 40.16 -81.62 14.84
C ASN A 592 40.65 -80.46 13.94
N PHE A 593 40.13 -79.24 14.16
CA PHE A 593 40.77 -78.19 14.99
C PHE A 593 39.92 -76.92 15.05
N SER A 594 39.92 -76.30 16.22
CA SER A 594 39.34 -75.01 16.59
C SER A 594 40.12 -73.83 15.99
N ILE A 595 39.47 -72.68 15.79
CA ILE A 595 39.99 -71.34 16.12
C ILE A 595 38.80 -70.38 16.29
N VAL A 596 38.77 -69.78 17.48
CA VAL A 596 37.98 -68.62 17.90
C VAL A 596 38.64 -67.37 17.33
N LEU A 597 37.86 -66.40 16.86
CA LEU A 597 38.29 -65.00 16.90
C LEU A 597 37.09 -64.12 17.27
N PHE A 598 37.26 -63.44 18.40
CA PHE A 598 36.51 -62.29 18.88
C PHE A 598 36.64 -61.10 17.92
#